data_AF-A0A6P1X3N8-F1
#
_entry.id   AF-A0A6P1X3N8-F1
#
_cell.length_a   1.000
_cell.length_b   1.000
_cell.length_c   1.000
_cell.angle_alpha   90.00
_cell.angle_beta   90.00
_cell.angle_gamma   90.00
#
_symmetry.space_group_name_H-M   'P 1'
#
loop_
_entity.id
_entity.type
_entity.pdbx_description
1 polymer ?
#
loop_
_entity_poly.entity_id
_entity_poly.type
_entity_poly.pdbx_seq_one_letter_code
_entity_poly.pdbx_strand_id
1 'polypeptide(L)'
;MNLRLNDLFCEIEVIKEKLEDLKTTHGWFIADTFSYTQLNTMEEVNSYGRAYDEYRIHCEQLGDLMHMYIKELNKKIDQYHEIEKASSAKFGDRTDNAEISNNL
;
A
#
# COMPACT_ATOMS: atom_id res chain seq x y z
N MET A 1 10.87 17.82 11.44
CA MET A 1 10.54 16.89 10.34
C MET A 1 10.25 17.70 9.10
N ASN A 2 10.67 17.28 7.91
CA ASN A 2 10.42 18.00 6.66
C ASN A 2 8.92 17.93 6.32
N LEU A 3 8.23 19.07 6.13
CA LEU A 3 6.78 19.12 5.86
C LEU A 3 6.38 18.21 4.67
N ARG A 4 7.19 18.17 3.60
CA ARG A 4 6.96 17.30 2.44
C ARG A 4 7.02 15.81 2.80
N LEU A 5 7.81 15.46 3.81
CA LEU A 5 7.97 14.08 4.27
C LEU A 5 6.81 13.69 5.20
N ASN A 6 6.25 14.64 5.97
CA ASN A 6 5.02 14.43 6.72
C ASN A 6 3.83 14.18 5.79
N ASP A 7 3.66 15.01 4.76
CA ASP A 7 2.57 14.87 3.79
C ASP A 7 2.64 13.51 3.09
N LEU A 8 3.85 13.09 2.69
CA LEU A 8 4.09 11.79 2.09
C LEU A 8 3.71 10.63 3.02
N PHE A 9 4.03 10.73 4.31
CA PHE A 9 3.64 9.71 5.29
C PHE A 9 2.13 9.63 5.45
N CYS A 10 1.42 10.76 5.53
CA CYS A 10 -0.04 10.77 5.59
C CYS A 10 -0.66 10.10 4.35
N GLU A 11 -0.11 10.33 3.16
CA GLU A 11 -0.57 9.66 1.94
C GLU A 11 -0.33 8.14 1.97
N ILE A 12 0.81 7.69 2.50
CA ILE A 12 1.11 6.26 2.69
C ILE A 12 0.15 5.63 3.70
N GLU A 13 -0.15 6.31 4.80
CA GLU A 13 -1.13 5.86 5.81
C GLU A 13 -2.51 5.64 5.18
N VAL A 14 -2.97 6.58 4.36
CA VAL A 14 -4.25 6.44 3.63
C VAL A 14 -4.24 5.22 2.69
N ILE A 15 -3.14 4.97 1.98
CA ILE A 15 -3.03 3.78 1.11
C ILE A 15 -3.06 2.49 1.95
N LYS A 16 -2.39 2.48 3.09
CA LYS A 16 -2.40 1.34 4.02
C LYS A 16 -3.80 1.06 4.55
N GLU A 17 -4.53 2.09 4.99
CA GLU A 17 -5.92 1.95 5.46
C GLU A 17 -6.80 1.31 4.39
N LYS A 18 -6.70 1.77 3.13
CA LYS A 18 -7.46 1.19 2.02
C LYS A 18 -7.13 -0.28 1.75
N LEU A 19 -5.88 -0.69 1.95
CA LEU A 19 -5.49 -2.10 1.82
C LEU A 19 -6.05 -2.97 2.96
N GLU A 20 -6.10 -2.45 4.19
CA GLU A 20 -6.72 -3.15 5.32
C GLU A 20 -8.25 -3.22 5.18
N ASP A 21 -8.89 -2.19 4.66
CA ASP A 21 -10.32 -2.19 4.32
C ASP A 21 -10.64 -3.26 3.28
N LEU A 22 -9.80 -3.36 2.25
CA LEU A 22 -9.94 -4.33 1.17
C LEU A 22 -9.84 -5.77 1.70
N LYS A 23 -8.83 -6.03 2.54
CA LYS A 23 -8.66 -7.31 3.24
C LYS A 23 -9.85 -7.62 4.16
N THR A 24 -10.34 -6.65 4.91
CA THR A 24 -11.48 -6.82 5.83
C THR A 24 -12.75 -7.14 5.06
N THR A 25 -13.02 -6.40 3.98
CA THR A 25 -14.17 -6.62 3.08
C THR A 25 -14.12 -8.02 2.47
N HIS A 26 -12.96 -8.45 1.99
CA HIS A 26 -12.79 -9.81 1.48
C HIS A 26 -13.06 -10.87 2.55
N GLY A 27 -12.54 -10.66 3.76
CA GLY A 27 -12.77 -11.57 4.89
C GLY A 27 -14.25 -11.73 5.23
N TRP A 28 -15.00 -10.63 5.27
CA TRP A 28 -16.46 -10.66 5.48
C TRP A 28 -17.18 -11.35 4.33
N PHE A 29 -16.84 -11.03 3.08
CA PHE A 29 -17.43 -11.68 1.91
C PHE A 29 -17.27 -13.21 1.98
N ILE A 30 -16.08 -13.70 2.30
CA ILE A 30 -15.82 -15.15 2.45
C ILE A 30 -16.61 -15.74 3.62
N ALA A 31 -16.62 -15.08 4.78
CA ALA A 31 -17.30 -15.60 5.96
C ALA A 31 -18.82 -15.72 5.74
N ASP A 32 -19.42 -14.76 5.04
CA ASP A 32 -20.86 -14.75 4.74
C ASP A 32 -21.21 -15.75 3.64
N THR A 33 -20.37 -15.86 2.61
CA THR A 33 -20.64 -16.70 1.42
C THR A 33 -20.28 -18.16 1.65
N PHE A 34 -19.18 -18.42 2.38
CA PHE A 34 -18.56 -19.72 2.54
C PHE A 34 -18.33 -20.07 4.02
N SER A 35 -19.42 -20.14 4.80
CA SER A 35 -19.41 -20.33 6.26
C SER A 35 -19.11 -21.76 6.76
N TYR A 36 -19.31 -22.77 5.94
CA TYR A 36 -19.01 -24.17 6.22
C TYR A 36 -17.58 -24.55 5.82
N THR A 37 -16.88 -25.23 6.73
CA THR A 37 -15.54 -25.82 6.50
C THR A 37 -15.59 -27.14 5.75
N GLN A 38 -16.71 -27.86 5.80
CA GLN A 38 -16.96 -29.09 5.05
C GLN A 38 -18.40 -29.09 4.56
N LEU A 39 -18.60 -29.56 3.33
CA LEU A 39 -19.92 -29.69 2.71
C LEU A 39 -20.34 -31.15 2.85
N ASN A 40 -21.36 -31.40 3.68
CA ASN A 40 -21.86 -32.73 4.00
C ASN A 40 -23.14 -33.06 3.23
N THR A 41 -23.83 -32.05 2.70
CA THR A 41 -25.09 -32.22 1.96
C THR A 41 -25.00 -31.68 0.54
N MET A 42 -25.81 -32.22 -0.36
CA MET A 42 -25.91 -31.72 -1.73
C MET A 42 -26.50 -30.29 -1.78
N GLU A 43 -27.29 -29.91 -0.78
CA GLU A 43 -27.84 -28.55 -0.66
C GLU A 43 -26.72 -27.53 -0.40
N GLU A 44 -25.81 -27.82 0.52
CA GLU A 44 -24.62 -26.99 0.80
C GLU A 44 -23.72 -26.87 -0.44
N VAL A 45 -23.48 -27.98 -1.16
CA VAL A 45 -22.72 -27.99 -2.42
C VAL A 45 -23.36 -27.10 -3.47
N ASN A 46 -24.68 -27.21 -3.65
CA ASN A 46 -25.41 -26.39 -4.62
C ASN A 46 -25.41 -24.91 -4.25
N SER A 47 -25.52 -24.58 -2.96
CA SER A 47 -25.46 -23.20 -2.47
C SER A 47 -24.10 -22.57 -2.81
N TYR A 48 -23.01 -23.26 -2.46
CA TYR A 48 -21.64 -22.81 -2.76
C TYR A 48 -21.38 -22.70 -4.26
N GLY A 49 -21.87 -23.68 -5.05
CA GLY A 49 -21.75 -23.66 -6.50
C GLY A 49 -22.44 -22.44 -7.13
N ARG A 50 -23.62 -22.06 -6.62
CA ARG A 50 -24.34 -20.86 -7.08
C ARG A 50 -23.64 -19.56 -6.71
N ALA A 51 -22.94 -19.54 -5.58
CA ALA A 51 -22.17 -18.38 -5.14
C ALA A 51 -20.84 -18.18 -5.90
N TYR A 52 -20.39 -19.17 -6.67
CA TYR A 52 -19.09 -19.13 -7.34
C TYR A 52 -18.93 -17.95 -8.31
N ASP A 53 -19.96 -17.64 -9.10
CA ASP A 53 -19.87 -16.56 -10.09
C ASP A 53 -19.66 -15.20 -9.43
N GLU A 54 -20.37 -14.95 -8.33
CA GLU A 54 -20.21 -13.74 -7.51
C GLU A 54 -18.83 -13.69 -6.86
N TYR A 55 -18.38 -14.83 -6.31
CA TYR A 55 -17.03 -14.94 -5.74
C TYR A 55 -15.93 -14.64 -6.76
N ARG A 56 -16.05 -15.17 -7.99
CA ARG A 56 -15.08 -14.92 -9.05
C ARG A 56 -15.01 -13.43 -9.39
N ILE A 57 -16.16 -12.79 -9.58
CA ILE A 57 -16.23 -11.35 -9.87
C ILE A 57 -15.64 -10.53 -8.72
N HIS A 58 -15.99 -10.88 -7.46
CA HIS A 58 -15.45 -10.23 -6.28
C HIS A 58 -13.91 -10.32 -6.23
N CYS A 59 -13.34 -11.51 -6.50
CA CYS A 59 -11.88 -11.70 -6.54
C CYS A 59 -11.19 -10.91 -7.65
N GLU A 60 -11.80 -10.80 -8.83
CA GLU A 60 -11.28 -9.97 -9.92
C GLU A 60 -11.23 -8.49 -9.51
N GLN A 61 -12.33 -7.96 -8.94
CA GLN A 61 -12.39 -6.58 -8.45
C GLN A 61 -11.42 -6.32 -7.29
N LEU A 62 -11.29 -7.28 -6.37
CA LEU A 62 -10.32 -7.22 -5.27
C LEU A 62 -8.89 -7.11 -5.81
N GLY A 63 -8.55 -7.97 -6.78
CA GLY A 63 -7.22 -7.99 -7.42
C GLY A 63 -6.90 -6.67 -8.12
N ASP A 64 -7.85 -6.12 -8.87
CA ASP A 64 -7.70 -4.84 -9.56
C ASP A 64 -7.44 -3.68 -8.57
N LEU A 65 -8.20 -3.62 -7.48
CA LEU A 65 -8.02 -2.62 -6.43
C LEU A 65 -6.68 -2.79 -5.70
N MET A 66 -6.30 -4.01 -5.35
CA MET A 66 -4.99 -4.30 -4.74
C MET A 66 -3.86 -3.84 -5.65
N HIS A 67 -3.95 -4.15 -6.95
CA HIS A 67 -2.95 -3.75 -7.93
C HIS A 67 -2.81 -2.23 -8.02
N MET A 68 -3.95 -1.51 -8.06
CA MET A 68 -3.96 -0.04 -8.08
C MET A 68 -3.30 0.56 -6.83
N TYR A 69 -3.62 0.06 -5.64
CA TYR A 69 -3.03 0.58 -4.39
C TYR A 69 -1.54 0.28 -4.27
N ILE A 70 -1.10 -0.91 -4.70
CA ILE A 70 0.34 -1.25 -4.75
C ILE A 70 1.07 -0.32 -5.70
N LYS A 71 0.50 0.00 -6.86
CA LYS A 71 1.08 0.94 -7.82
C LYS A 71 1.22 2.35 -7.22
N GLU A 72 0.20 2.84 -6.53
CA GLU A 72 0.28 4.14 -5.85
C GLU A 72 1.31 4.12 -4.72
N LEU A 73 1.41 3.02 -3.96
CA LEU A 73 2.44 2.88 -2.92
C LEU A 73 3.86 2.94 -3.50
N ASN A 74 4.11 2.24 -4.61
CA ASN A 74 5.41 2.29 -5.30
C ASN A 74 5.77 3.73 -5.70
N LYS A 75 4.81 4.49 -6.23
CA LYS A 75 5.02 5.91 -6.54
C LYS A 75 5.37 6.73 -5.30
N LYS A 76 4.77 6.44 -4.13
CA LYS A 76 5.13 7.12 -2.87
C LYS A 76 6.53 6.76 -2.40
N ILE A 77 6.96 5.52 -2.60
CA ILE A 77 8.33 5.08 -2.32
C ILE A 77 9.33 5.82 -3.23
N ASP A 78 9.04 5.96 -4.52
CA ASP A 78 9.90 6.73 -5.44
C ASP A 78 9.99 8.20 -4.99
N GLN A 79 8.87 8.81 -4.60
CA GLN A 79 8.83 10.17 -4.07
C GLN A 79 9.66 10.33 -2.78
N TYR A 80 9.67 9.32 -1.91
CA TYR A 80 10.52 9.29 -0.73
C TYR A 80 12.00 9.37 -1.10
N HIS A 81 12.46 8.52 -2.04
CA HIS A 81 13.85 8.48 -2.48
C HIS A 81 14.31 9.82 -3.11
N GLU A 82 13.43 10.49 -3.85
CA GLU A 82 13.73 11.82 -4.40
C GLU A 82 13.89 12.88 -3.29
N ILE A 83 13.06 12.84 -2.24
CA ILE A 83 13.19 13.75 -1.09
C ILE A 83 14.48 13.47 -0.31
N GLU A 84 14.79 12.19 -0.08
CA GLU A 84 16.01 11.75 0.59
C GLU A 84 17.26 12.23 -0.15
N LYS A 85 17.33 11.97 -1.46
CA LYS A 85 18.43 12.40 -2.33
C LYS A 85 18.61 13.91 -2.34
N ALA A 86 17.52 14.68 -2.48
CA ALA A 86 17.55 16.14 -2.44
C ALA A 86 17.99 16.69 -1.08
N SER A 87 17.67 15.99 0.01
CA SER A 87 18.10 16.36 1.36
C SER A 87 19.60 16.14 1.53
N SER A 88 20.12 14.99 1.07
CA SER A 88 21.56 14.66 1.13
C SER A 88 22.43 15.59 0.29
N ALA A 89 21.98 15.98 -0.91
CA ALA A 89 22.71 16.90 -1.78
C ALA A 89 22.91 18.30 -1.15
N LYS A 90 21.96 18.79 -0.35
CA LYS A 90 22.07 20.09 0.34
C LYS A 90 23.14 20.14 1.43
N PHE A 91 23.60 19.00 1.95
CA PHE A 91 24.66 18.95 2.95
C PHE A 91 26.06 18.78 2.34
N GLY A 92 26.16 18.32 1.09
CA GLY A 92 27.44 18.09 0.40
C GLY A 92 28.13 19.36 -0.11
N ASP A 93 27.42 20.48 -0.22
CA ASP A 93 27.93 21.75 -0.78
C ASP A 93 28.50 22.70 0.30
N ARG A 94 28.67 22.20 1.54
CA ARG A 94 29.12 22.98 2.71
C ARG A 94 30.52 22.56 3.18
N THR A 95 31.43 22.25 2.26
CA THR A 95 32.87 22.26 2.51
C THR A 95 33.43 23.60 2.02
N ASP A 96 33.13 24.67 2.75
CA ASP A 96 33.84 25.94 2.60
C ASP A 96 35.24 25.78 3.20
N ASN A 97 36.24 25.84 2.33
CA ASN A 97 37.66 25.86 2.65
C ASN A 97 37.98 26.88 3.76
N ALA A 98 38.44 26.39 4.91
CA ALA A 98 39.20 27.21 5.85
C ALA A 98 40.67 27.28 5.37
N GLU A 99 40.93 28.03 4.31
CA GLU A 99 42.29 28.52 4.05
C GLU A 99 42.63 29.57 5.12
N ILE A 100 43.30 29.14 6.19
CA ILE A 100 43.95 30.06 7.13
C ILE A 100 45.22 30.58 6.43
N SER A 101 45.06 31.63 5.62
CA SER A 101 46.18 32.49 5.25
C SER A 101 46.34 33.56 6.34
N ASN A 102 47.34 33.42 7.20
CA ASN A 102 47.91 34.56 7.93
C ASN A 102 49.43 34.48 7.83
N ASN A 103 49.94 35.14 6.79
CA ASN A 103 51.29 35.70 6.75
C ASN A 103 51.20 37.13 7.30
N LEU A 104 51.84 37.40 8.45
CA LEU A 104 52.61 38.60 8.82
C LEU A 104 52.93 38.59 10.32
#